data_AF-A0AAN7U8N6-F1
#
_entry.id   AF-A0AAN7U8N6-F1
#
_cell.length_a   1.000
_cell.length_b   1.000
_cell.length_c   1.000
_cell.angle_alpha   90.00
_cell.angle_beta   90.00
_cell.angle_gamma   90.00
#
_symmetry.space_group_name_H-M   'P 1'
#
loop_
_entity.id
_entity.type
_entity.pdbx_description
1 polymer ?
#
loop_
_entity_poly.entity_id
_entity_poly.type
_entity_poly.pdbx_seq_one_letter_code
_entity_poly.pdbx_strand_id
1 'polypeptide(L)'
;MKITILILFYLFVEIISGFHTGDLTKKQEIQKASFQFISAAAYRNAQKDREWCEDDKIKGGRPYVWGEYRGMVINYLDLYTALQFDPECDSNVTILRSLFVNQVAQPDPYVVNSTWWDSVFLPTALNAFLCGFNGSKLEDHEFVSDDLLENFDNDKMKQDIWYMIGTYMTSIYKQRENSNRRLDFDAGLYIPFLDKYTGGDYTKTQQMRVGFPTYLGRSLWAVFHIIAQRVSDSSCEGSTLSVYSSLTDKFKNFMVYFPLNHPCPFCREHMISKVLVNDRYAHDQYSSEAIRFFPIEHLLMGGTGGDLIAKLSTIRADDKRSIAAFFWKLHNAVTSSVEQGCQCFTEEIEDTDPYHCEFKSGVLVQSRYPRQQRSYPFAKRFEFILNPKHNYTLFKETRKEFINITTEINKLDTIELRIELYKYWNDSNVKISNDTQIKIDQLMVLINNMTQYFLDTPVLSEAYSFINSTLNCTLTQEYFASLNSSDVEAPNLSIPRTPQRCSNETKPSSCEAQYYVAPVIVEKDNSNESNALPISWLSLILLNIIIFVI
;
A
#
# COMPACT_ATOMS: atom_id res chain seq x y z
N MET A 1 43.81 9.99 23.61
CA MET A 1 42.97 8.78 23.51
C MET A 1 41.58 8.96 24.12
N LYS A 2 41.44 9.38 25.40
CA LYS A 2 40.11 9.58 26.02
C LYS A 2 39.24 10.66 25.35
N ILE A 3 39.84 11.78 24.90
CA ILE A 3 39.11 12.87 24.22
C ILE A 3 38.63 12.44 22.82
N THR A 4 39.45 11.69 22.08
CA THR A 4 39.11 11.17 20.74
C THR A 4 37.96 10.16 20.79
N ILE A 5 37.94 9.30 21.82
CA ILE A 5 36.83 8.35 22.04
C ILE A 5 35.54 9.08 22.44
N LEU A 6 35.63 10.14 23.25
CA LEU A 6 34.45 10.93 23.63
C LEU A 6 33.86 11.68 22.42
N ILE A 7 34.70 12.25 21.55
CA ILE A 7 34.28 12.93 20.32
C ILE A 7 33.68 11.93 19.32
N LEU A 8 34.28 10.75 19.16
CA LEU A 8 33.72 9.69 18.33
C LEU A 8 32.39 9.18 18.88
N PHE A 9 32.24 9.04 20.20
CA PHE A 9 30.99 8.64 20.82
C PHE A 9 29.91 9.73 20.70
N TYR A 10 30.28 11.00 20.83
CA TYR A 10 29.35 12.13 20.64
C TYR A 10 28.90 12.25 19.19
N LEU A 11 29.83 12.12 18.23
CA LEU A 11 29.52 12.05 16.79
C LEU A 11 28.67 10.81 16.48
N PHE A 12 28.94 9.66 17.09
CA PHE A 12 28.15 8.45 16.87
C PHE A 12 26.75 8.56 17.47
N VAL A 13 26.61 9.18 18.65
CA VAL A 13 25.31 9.48 19.27
C VAL A 13 24.56 10.51 18.43
N GLU A 14 25.18 11.59 17.96
CA GLU A 14 24.53 12.55 17.06
C GLU A 14 24.21 12.00 15.68
N ILE A 15 25.01 11.07 15.14
CA ILE A 15 24.65 10.37 13.89
C ILE A 15 23.45 9.43 14.15
N ILE A 16 23.35 8.82 15.33
CA ILE A 16 22.20 7.98 15.68
C ILE A 16 20.96 8.84 15.98
N SER A 17 21.08 9.95 16.71
CA SER A 17 19.97 10.82 17.07
C SER A 17 19.60 11.84 15.98
N GLY A 18 20.51 12.16 15.07
CA GLY A 18 20.33 13.14 14.00
C GLY A 18 19.43 12.68 12.86
N PHE A 19 19.17 11.37 12.74
CA PHE A 19 18.17 10.82 11.81
C PHE A 19 16.81 10.56 12.46
N HIS A 20 16.65 10.89 13.75
CA HIS A 20 15.38 10.78 14.44
C HIS A 20 14.64 12.11 14.37
N THR A 21 13.81 12.26 13.34
CA THR A 21 12.73 13.23 13.38
C THR A 21 11.92 12.97 14.65
N GLY A 22 11.71 14.01 15.47
CA GLY A 22 10.93 13.88 16.71
C GLY A 22 9.60 13.18 16.46
N ASP A 23 9.17 12.34 17.39
CA ASP A 23 7.98 11.52 17.21
C ASP A 23 6.76 12.40 16.89
N LEU A 24 6.23 12.26 15.68
CA LEU A 24 4.97 12.90 15.30
C LEU A 24 3.86 12.39 16.20
N THR A 25 3.03 13.29 16.70
CA THR A 25 1.73 12.90 17.27
C THR A 25 0.87 12.25 16.18
N LYS A 26 -0.07 11.36 16.55
CA LYS A 26 -0.96 10.72 15.56
C LYS A 26 -1.81 11.73 14.79
N LYS A 27 -2.21 12.82 15.43
CA LYS A 27 -2.85 13.99 14.79
C LYS A 27 -1.98 14.56 13.67
N GLN A 28 -0.69 14.79 13.93
CA GLN A 28 0.23 15.32 12.93
C GLN A 28 0.50 14.31 11.81
N GLU A 29 0.64 13.03 12.13
CA GLU A 29 0.85 11.98 11.12
C GLU A 29 -0.34 11.90 10.17
N ILE A 30 -1.59 11.88 10.68
CA ILE A 30 -2.77 11.84 9.82
C ILE A 30 -2.94 13.13 9.02
N GLN A 31 -2.72 14.32 9.61
CA GLN A 31 -2.75 15.60 8.90
C GLN A 31 -1.82 15.60 7.68
N LYS A 32 -0.53 15.32 7.90
CA LYS A 32 0.47 15.30 6.82
C LYS A 32 0.15 14.25 5.78
N ALA A 33 -0.20 13.04 6.20
CA ALA A 33 -0.52 11.97 5.27
C ALA A 33 -1.77 12.26 4.41
N SER A 34 -2.79 12.89 5.01
CA SER A 34 -4.02 13.34 4.32
C SER A 34 -3.68 14.36 3.23
N PHE A 35 -2.90 15.38 3.58
CA PHE A 35 -2.46 16.42 2.64
C PHE A 35 -1.65 15.84 1.49
N GLN A 36 -0.65 15.01 1.79
CA GLN A 36 0.20 14.37 0.78
C GLN A 36 -0.62 13.51 -0.19
N PHE A 37 -1.55 12.70 0.34
CA PHE A 37 -2.41 11.86 -0.47
C PHE A 37 -3.34 12.66 -1.39
N ILE A 38 -4.10 13.60 -0.83
CA ILE A 38 -5.07 14.38 -1.60
C ILE A 38 -4.36 15.22 -2.66
N SER A 39 -3.27 15.90 -2.31
CA SER A 39 -2.51 16.74 -3.25
C SER A 39 -1.83 15.92 -4.35
N ALA A 40 -1.22 14.78 -4.03
CA ALA A 40 -0.61 13.89 -5.02
C ALA A 40 -1.64 13.35 -6.03
N ALA A 41 -2.83 12.99 -5.59
CA ALA A 41 -3.92 12.56 -6.48
C ALA A 41 -4.49 13.72 -7.32
N ALA A 42 -4.56 14.93 -6.76
CA ALA A 42 -4.90 16.15 -7.51
C ALA A 42 -3.93 16.40 -8.66
N TYR A 43 -2.62 16.23 -8.44
CA TYR A 43 -1.62 16.41 -9.48
C TYR A 43 -1.89 15.56 -10.73
N ARG A 44 -2.33 14.31 -10.57
CA ARG A 44 -2.71 13.45 -11.71
C ARG A 44 -3.91 13.99 -12.48
N ASN A 45 -4.88 14.56 -11.76
CA ASN A 45 -6.06 15.17 -12.36
C ASN A 45 -5.80 16.57 -12.94
N ALA A 46 -4.68 17.21 -12.58
CA ALA A 46 -4.26 18.49 -13.11
C ALA A 46 -3.42 18.39 -14.41
N GLN A 47 -3.04 17.17 -14.81
CA GLN A 47 -2.31 16.95 -16.05
C GLN A 47 -3.20 17.13 -17.28
N LYS A 48 -2.61 17.56 -18.41
CA LYS A 48 -3.32 17.66 -19.69
C LYS A 48 -3.64 16.26 -20.23
N ASP A 49 -2.63 15.42 -20.30
CA ASP A 49 -2.73 14.02 -20.72
C ASP A 49 -2.81 13.14 -19.47
N ARG A 50 -4.01 12.59 -19.22
CA ARG A 50 -4.36 11.88 -17.97
C ARG A 50 -4.48 10.37 -18.17
N GLU A 51 -4.09 9.86 -19.33
CA GLU A 51 -4.16 8.45 -19.68
C GLU A 51 -2.79 7.80 -19.47
N TRP A 52 -2.78 6.71 -18.71
CA TRP A 52 -1.56 6.03 -18.32
C TRP A 52 -1.66 4.53 -18.54
N CYS A 53 -0.56 3.92 -18.93
CA CYS A 53 -0.35 2.48 -18.89
C CYS A 53 0.85 2.26 -17.96
N GLU A 54 0.57 1.85 -16.72
CA GLU A 54 1.57 1.85 -15.65
C GLU A 54 2.31 3.22 -15.61
N ASP A 55 3.63 3.23 -15.63
CA ASP A 55 4.45 4.44 -15.55
C ASP A 55 4.54 5.26 -16.85
N ASP A 56 3.90 4.81 -17.93
CA ASP A 56 4.00 5.45 -19.25
C ASP A 56 2.71 6.21 -19.61
N LYS A 57 2.84 7.49 -19.99
CA LYS A 57 1.72 8.32 -20.49
C LYS A 57 1.37 7.92 -21.90
N ILE A 58 0.26 7.21 -22.07
CA ILE A 58 -0.12 6.63 -23.36
C ILE A 58 -1.60 6.91 -23.61
N LYS A 59 -1.90 7.52 -24.76
CA LYS A 59 -3.27 7.73 -25.23
C LYS A 59 -4.00 6.40 -25.39
N GLY A 60 -5.22 6.31 -24.86
CA GLY A 60 -5.96 5.05 -24.77
C GLY A 60 -5.55 4.17 -23.58
N GLY A 61 -4.64 4.65 -22.72
CA GLY A 61 -4.39 4.10 -21.40
C GLY A 61 -5.54 4.39 -20.43
N ARG A 62 -5.37 4.01 -19.16
CA ARG A 62 -6.42 4.20 -18.16
C ARG A 62 -6.45 5.67 -17.72
N PRO A 63 -7.57 6.39 -17.90
CA PRO A 63 -7.66 7.80 -17.55
C PRO A 63 -7.74 8.00 -16.03
N TYR A 64 -7.17 9.09 -15.52
CA TYR A 64 -7.61 9.69 -14.26
C TYR A 64 -8.86 10.53 -14.51
N VAL A 65 -9.93 10.24 -13.77
CA VAL A 65 -11.25 10.86 -13.98
C VAL A 65 -11.61 11.71 -12.76
N TRP A 66 -11.91 13.00 -13.01
CA TRP A 66 -12.26 13.96 -11.95
C TRP A 66 -13.38 13.47 -11.03
N GLY A 67 -14.45 12.90 -11.60
CA GLY A 67 -15.59 12.42 -10.83
C GLY A 67 -15.21 11.33 -9.83
N GLU A 68 -14.26 10.45 -10.19
CA GLU A 68 -13.75 9.41 -9.32
C GLU A 68 -12.82 10.00 -8.24
N TYR A 69 -11.98 10.97 -8.61
CA TYR A 69 -11.12 11.69 -7.65
C TYR A 69 -11.95 12.46 -6.62
N ARG A 70 -12.96 13.21 -7.09
CA ARG A 70 -13.95 13.89 -6.25
C ARG A 70 -14.66 12.88 -5.35
N GLY A 71 -15.07 11.74 -5.90
CA GLY A 71 -15.64 10.60 -5.18
C GLY A 71 -14.78 10.13 -4.02
N MET A 72 -13.51 9.89 -4.31
CA MET A 72 -12.50 9.48 -3.35
C MET A 72 -12.32 10.52 -2.23
N VAL A 73 -12.11 11.78 -2.58
CA VAL A 73 -11.80 12.84 -1.61
C VAL A 73 -13.01 13.12 -0.72
N ILE A 74 -14.24 13.22 -1.25
CA ILE A 74 -15.42 13.49 -0.42
C ILE A 74 -15.64 12.37 0.60
N ASN A 75 -15.62 11.09 0.16
CA ASN A 75 -15.80 9.98 1.10
C ASN A 75 -14.66 9.91 2.13
N TYR A 76 -13.43 10.27 1.75
CA TYR A 76 -12.31 10.33 2.68
C TYR A 76 -12.44 11.47 3.69
N LEU A 77 -12.80 12.69 3.27
CA LEU A 77 -12.99 13.83 4.18
C LEU A 77 -14.22 13.62 5.10
N ASP A 78 -15.25 12.93 4.61
CA ASP A 78 -16.38 12.48 5.42
C ASP A 78 -15.90 11.55 6.54
N LEU A 79 -15.05 10.56 6.22
CA LEU A 79 -14.43 9.69 7.23
C LEU A 79 -13.53 10.49 8.18
N TYR A 80 -12.73 11.43 7.66
CA TYR A 80 -11.80 12.23 8.45
C TYR A 80 -12.52 13.00 9.55
N THR A 81 -13.62 13.69 9.18
CA THR A 81 -14.44 14.49 10.10
C THR A 81 -15.24 13.58 11.04
N ALA A 82 -15.90 12.55 10.50
CA ALA A 82 -16.70 11.61 11.26
C ALA A 82 -15.89 10.88 12.36
N LEU A 83 -14.62 10.58 12.08
CA LEU A 83 -13.69 9.92 13.00
C LEU A 83 -12.96 10.87 13.95
N GLN A 84 -13.20 12.18 13.82
CA GLN A 84 -12.71 13.22 14.71
C GLN A 84 -11.19 13.16 14.87
N PHE A 85 -10.46 13.02 13.75
CA PHE A 85 -9.00 12.98 13.76
C PHE A 85 -8.37 14.29 14.21
N ASP A 86 -9.01 15.40 13.82
CA ASP A 86 -8.58 16.73 14.21
C ASP A 86 -9.77 17.71 14.27
N PRO A 87 -10.53 17.70 15.38
CA PRO A 87 -11.70 18.57 15.53
C PRO A 87 -11.40 20.06 15.39
N GLU A 88 -10.16 20.49 15.67
CA GLU A 88 -9.73 21.89 15.48
C GLU A 88 -9.72 22.30 14.00
N CYS A 89 -9.66 21.32 13.09
CA CYS A 89 -9.61 21.53 11.64
C CYS A 89 -10.93 21.26 10.92
N ASP A 90 -11.99 20.86 11.62
CA ASP A 90 -13.26 20.48 10.99
C ASP A 90 -13.84 21.58 10.09
N SER A 91 -13.69 22.86 10.46
CA SER A 91 -14.11 23.97 9.61
C SER A 91 -13.33 24.05 8.31
N ASN A 92 -12.01 23.86 8.36
CA ASN A 92 -11.13 23.93 7.19
C ASN A 92 -11.30 22.68 6.31
N VAL A 93 -11.47 21.51 6.92
CA VAL A 93 -11.83 20.26 6.24
C VAL A 93 -13.18 20.39 5.53
N THR A 94 -14.16 21.04 6.16
CA THR A 94 -15.47 21.32 5.53
C THR A 94 -15.35 22.27 4.34
N ILE A 95 -14.46 23.26 4.39
CA ILE A 95 -14.18 24.15 3.25
C ILE A 95 -13.57 23.34 2.09
N LEU A 96 -12.57 22.47 2.37
CA LEU A 96 -11.99 21.60 1.35
C LEU A 96 -13.03 20.64 0.77
N ARG A 97 -13.86 20.02 1.60
CA ARG A 97 -14.97 19.17 1.16
C ARG A 97 -15.91 19.94 0.23
N SER A 98 -16.30 21.15 0.62
CA SER A 98 -17.20 22.01 -0.17
C SER A 98 -16.59 22.40 -1.52
N LEU A 99 -15.27 22.61 -1.59
CA LEU A 99 -14.58 22.82 -2.87
C LEU A 99 -14.83 21.65 -3.83
N PHE A 100 -14.73 20.41 -3.35
CA PHE A 100 -14.98 19.21 -4.17
C PHE A 100 -16.46 18.98 -4.48
N VAL A 101 -17.37 19.29 -3.57
CA VAL A 101 -18.82 19.20 -3.83
C VAL A 101 -19.23 20.18 -4.93
N ASN A 102 -18.72 21.41 -4.87
CA ASN A 102 -19.09 22.47 -5.82
C ASN A 102 -18.36 22.36 -7.16
N GLN A 103 -17.12 21.86 -7.17
CA GLN A 103 -16.36 21.65 -8.40
C GLN A 103 -16.76 20.34 -9.08
N VAL A 104 -17.96 20.30 -9.68
CA VAL A 104 -18.47 19.09 -10.36
C VAL A 104 -17.73 18.83 -11.67
N ALA A 105 -17.48 19.87 -12.46
CA ALA A 105 -16.74 19.77 -13.71
C ALA A 105 -15.23 19.59 -13.46
N GLN A 106 -14.55 18.83 -14.32
CA GLN A 106 -13.09 18.74 -14.31
C GLN A 106 -12.48 20.13 -14.47
N PRO A 107 -11.65 20.60 -13.51
CA PRO A 107 -10.89 21.83 -13.66
C PRO A 107 -9.97 21.76 -14.88
N ASP A 108 -9.72 22.91 -15.51
CA ASP A 108 -8.72 23.00 -16.57
C ASP A 108 -7.36 22.48 -16.10
N PRO A 109 -6.58 21.80 -16.96
CA PRO A 109 -5.24 21.34 -16.62
C PRO A 109 -4.35 22.49 -16.11
N TYR A 110 -3.39 22.19 -15.25
CA TYR A 110 -2.49 23.18 -14.64
C TYR A 110 -1.80 24.08 -15.67
N VAL A 111 -1.36 23.51 -16.79
CA VAL A 111 -0.71 24.25 -17.88
C VAL A 111 -1.64 25.22 -18.63
N VAL A 112 -2.95 25.07 -18.48
CA VAL A 112 -3.98 25.93 -19.05
C VAL A 112 -4.46 26.96 -18.02
N ASN A 113 -4.68 26.53 -16.78
CA ASN A 113 -5.13 27.39 -15.68
C ASN A 113 -4.43 27.01 -14.38
N SER A 114 -3.24 27.57 -14.13
CA SER A 114 -2.52 27.32 -12.88
C SER A 114 -3.23 27.94 -11.67
N THR A 115 -3.94 29.06 -11.87
CA THR A 115 -4.53 29.87 -10.80
C THR A 115 -5.49 29.07 -9.90
N TRP A 116 -6.32 28.22 -10.49
CA TRP A 116 -7.22 27.38 -9.69
C TRP A 116 -6.43 26.39 -8.81
N TRP A 117 -5.36 25.80 -9.34
CA TRP A 117 -4.58 24.82 -8.60
C TRP A 117 -3.65 25.46 -7.55
N ASP A 118 -2.93 26.51 -7.93
CA ASP A 118 -1.94 27.18 -7.07
C ASP A 118 -2.57 28.11 -6.02
N SER A 119 -3.69 28.78 -6.34
CA SER A 119 -4.26 29.83 -5.50
C SER A 119 -5.59 29.45 -4.87
N VAL A 120 -6.27 28.39 -5.34
CA VAL A 120 -7.52 27.90 -4.75
C VAL A 120 -7.29 26.54 -4.10
N PHE A 121 -6.92 25.52 -4.88
CA PHE A 121 -6.80 24.15 -4.37
C PHE A 121 -5.69 24.01 -3.32
N LEU A 122 -4.45 24.36 -3.65
CA LEU A 122 -3.31 24.14 -2.75
C LEU A 122 -3.49 24.84 -1.39
N PRO A 123 -3.82 26.15 -1.31
CA PRO A 123 -4.04 26.80 -0.03
C PRO A 123 -5.21 26.20 0.76
N THR A 124 -6.29 25.81 0.08
CA THR A 124 -7.44 25.17 0.73
C THR A 124 -7.08 23.80 1.31
N ALA A 125 -6.36 22.97 0.54
CA ALA A 125 -5.90 21.66 0.98
C ALA A 125 -4.88 21.76 2.12
N LEU A 126 -4.00 22.76 2.06
CA LEU A 126 -3.01 23.01 3.10
C LEU A 126 -3.69 23.43 4.41
N ASN A 127 -4.58 24.43 4.37
CA ASN A 127 -5.32 24.91 5.54
C ASN A 127 -6.19 23.82 6.20
N ALA A 128 -6.71 22.87 5.41
CA ALA A 128 -7.50 21.74 5.92
C ALA A 128 -6.75 20.82 6.88
N PHE A 129 -5.41 20.83 6.88
CA PHE A 129 -4.60 19.90 7.66
C PHE A 129 -3.48 20.58 8.48
N LEU A 130 -3.56 21.90 8.69
CA LEU A 130 -2.55 22.67 9.43
C LEU A 130 -2.96 23.12 10.84
N CYS A 131 -4.09 22.66 11.36
CA CYS A 131 -4.55 23.15 12.66
C CYS A 131 -3.60 22.78 13.79
N GLY A 132 -3.39 23.75 14.68
CA GLY A 132 -2.39 23.68 15.74
C GLY A 132 -0.97 24.09 15.33
N PHE A 133 -0.70 24.34 14.04
CA PHE A 133 0.58 24.90 13.60
C PHE A 133 0.50 26.43 13.46
N ASN A 134 1.30 27.14 14.26
CA ASN A 134 1.33 28.61 14.29
C ASN A 134 2.51 29.22 13.53
N GLY A 135 3.14 28.46 12.64
CA GLY A 135 4.38 28.85 11.98
C GLY A 135 5.62 28.41 12.75
N SER A 136 6.75 28.39 12.05
CA SER A 136 8.06 28.04 12.61
C SER A 136 9.06 29.11 12.20
N LYS A 137 9.77 29.66 13.19
CA LYS A 137 11.06 30.30 12.91
C LYS A 137 12.11 29.21 12.99
N LEU A 138 13.00 29.14 12.01
CA LEU A 138 14.06 28.16 12.02
C LEU A 138 15.29 28.70 12.74
N GLU A 139 15.88 27.86 13.57
CA GLU A 139 17.20 28.12 14.15
C GLU A 139 18.32 27.66 13.22
N ASP A 140 18.02 26.72 12.32
CA ASP A 140 18.95 26.15 11.34
C ASP A 140 18.27 26.02 9.97
N HIS A 141 18.75 26.80 9.00
CA HIS A 141 18.27 26.79 7.63
C HIS A 141 18.89 25.67 6.79
N GLU A 142 19.93 24.96 7.25
CA GLU A 142 20.63 23.94 6.44
C GLU A 142 19.74 22.76 6.03
N PHE A 143 18.63 22.53 6.74
CA PHE A 143 17.74 21.39 6.48
C PHE A 143 16.54 21.73 5.61
N VAL A 144 16.25 23.01 5.35
CA VAL A 144 15.12 23.40 4.50
C VAL A 144 15.48 23.18 3.05
N SER A 145 14.48 22.78 2.27
CA SER A 145 14.64 22.63 0.83
C SER A 145 15.05 23.94 0.15
N ASP A 146 15.96 23.86 -0.82
CA ASP A 146 16.54 25.04 -1.47
C ASP A 146 15.47 25.99 -2.04
N ASP A 147 14.40 25.42 -2.57
CA ASP A 147 13.26 26.12 -3.17
C ASP A 147 12.36 26.86 -2.16
N LEU A 148 12.49 26.55 -0.86
CA LEU A 148 11.79 27.22 0.23
C LEU A 148 12.69 28.16 1.07
N LEU A 149 14.02 28.09 0.93
CA LEU A 149 14.96 28.84 1.78
C LEU A 149 14.75 30.36 1.73
N GLU A 150 14.52 30.90 0.54
CA GLU A 150 14.43 32.36 0.37
C GLU A 150 13.22 32.92 1.13
N ASN A 151 13.48 33.88 2.04
CA ASN A 151 12.48 34.56 2.87
C ASN A 151 11.63 33.63 3.77
N PHE A 152 12.10 32.42 4.07
CA PHE A 152 11.35 31.40 4.81
C PHE A 152 10.71 31.93 6.11
N ASP A 153 11.47 32.63 6.96
CA ASP A 153 10.97 33.11 8.27
C ASP A 153 9.87 34.17 8.15
N ASN A 154 9.72 34.80 6.99
CA ASN A 154 8.71 35.82 6.71
C ASN A 154 7.58 35.34 5.80
N ASP A 155 7.70 34.15 5.20
CA ASP A 155 6.70 33.58 4.31
C ASP A 155 5.97 32.41 4.99
N LYS A 156 4.75 32.68 5.45
CA LYS A 156 3.90 31.69 6.13
C LYS A 156 3.60 30.49 5.23
N MET A 157 3.43 30.68 3.92
CA MET A 157 3.16 29.58 2.99
C MET A 157 4.35 28.63 2.97
N LYS A 158 5.58 29.13 2.92
CA LYS A 158 6.78 28.28 2.92
C LYS A 158 6.95 27.52 4.24
N GLN A 159 6.68 28.16 5.37
CA GLN A 159 6.66 27.50 6.68
C GLN A 159 5.64 26.36 6.74
N ASP A 160 4.46 26.61 6.19
CA ASP A 160 3.36 25.66 6.12
C ASP A 160 3.67 24.45 5.26
N ILE A 161 4.27 24.67 4.09
CA ILE A 161 4.77 23.60 3.23
C ILE A 161 5.85 22.79 3.93
N TRP A 162 6.83 23.46 4.56
CA TRP A 162 7.89 22.78 5.28
C TRP A 162 7.36 21.94 6.44
N TYR A 163 6.35 22.44 7.17
CA TYR A 163 5.67 21.66 8.19
C TYR A 163 5.09 20.36 7.60
N MET A 164 4.51 20.40 6.40
CA MET A 164 3.94 19.22 5.75
C MET A 164 4.98 18.20 5.25
N ILE A 165 6.13 18.66 4.74
CA ILE A 165 7.09 17.81 4.02
C ILE A 165 8.40 17.55 4.77
N GLY A 166 8.78 18.43 5.70
CA GLY A 166 10.11 18.43 6.32
C GLY A 166 10.43 17.12 7.03
N THR A 167 9.44 16.52 7.70
CA THR A 167 9.62 15.20 8.35
C THR A 167 9.87 14.06 7.37
N TYR A 168 9.46 14.19 6.10
CA TYR A 168 9.87 13.25 5.07
C TYR A 168 11.30 13.54 4.62
N MET A 169 11.62 14.80 4.31
CA MET A 169 12.92 15.23 3.78
C MET A 169 14.08 14.85 4.69
N THR A 170 13.89 14.95 6.00
CA THR A 170 14.93 14.62 6.99
C THR A 170 14.87 13.16 7.49
N SER A 171 13.98 12.33 6.94
CA SER A 171 13.80 10.95 7.41
C SER A 171 14.70 9.92 6.71
N ILE A 172 14.81 8.76 7.35
CA ILE A 172 15.36 7.54 6.73
C ILE A 172 14.65 7.13 5.43
N TYR A 173 13.40 7.57 5.20
CA TYR A 173 12.65 7.21 3.99
C TYR A 173 13.14 7.97 2.77
N LYS A 174 13.51 9.25 2.94
CA LYS A 174 14.21 10.01 1.91
C LYS A 174 15.53 9.33 1.54
N GLN A 175 16.26 8.84 2.54
CA GLN A 175 17.50 8.08 2.34
C GLN A 175 17.32 6.71 1.68
N ARG A 176 16.09 6.19 1.60
CA ARG A 176 15.77 4.92 0.91
C ARG A 176 15.39 5.10 -0.55
N GLU A 177 15.29 6.32 -1.05
CA GLU A 177 15.08 6.56 -2.48
C GLU A 177 16.22 5.98 -3.33
N ASN A 178 16.09 6.01 -4.65
CA ASN A 178 17.22 5.67 -5.53
C ASN A 178 18.41 6.61 -5.23
N SER A 179 19.65 6.11 -5.34
CA SER A 179 20.86 6.88 -5.03
C SER A 179 20.94 8.21 -5.78
N ASN A 180 20.38 8.28 -7.00
CA ASN A 180 20.31 9.52 -7.77
C ASN A 180 19.22 10.52 -7.33
N ARG A 181 18.48 10.23 -6.24
CA ARG A 181 17.35 11.04 -5.75
C ARG A 181 17.45 11.39 -4.27
N ARG A 182 18.22 10.62 -3.49
CA ARG A 182 18.38 10.80 -2.02
C ARG A 182 18.87 12.19 -1.62
N LEU A 183 19.55 12.89 -2.54
CA LEU A 183 20.13 14.22 -2.32
C LEU A 183 19.28 15.37 -2.87
N ASP A 184 18.14 15.08 -3.50
CA ASP A 184 17.25 16.13 -4.03
C ASP A 184 16.27 16.57 -2.95
N PHE A 185 16.53 17.70 -2.30
CA PHE A 185 15.74 18.14 -1.15
C PHE A 185 14.59 19.10 -1.50
N ASP A 186 14.46 19.53 -2.76
CA ASP A 186 13.41 20.44 -3.22
C ASP A 186 12.00 19.96 -2.86
N ALA A 187 11.26 20.79 -2.11
CA ALA A 187 9.89 20.47 -1.71
C ALA A 187 8.94 20.42 -2.92
N GLY A 188 9.17 21.25 -3.93
CA GLY A 188 8.43 21.31 -5.19
C GLY A 188 8.47 20.02 -6.01
N LEU A 189 9.40 19.10 -5.76
CA LEU A 189 9.37 17.77 -6.35
C LEU A 189 8.24 16.91 -5.76
N TYR A 190 7.80 17.18 -4.53
CA TYR A 190 6.91 16.30 -3.76
C TYR A 190 5.55 16.93 -3.42
N ILE A 191 5.47 18.26 -3.37
CA ILE A 191 4.23 19.00 -3.14
C ILE A 191 3.78 19.71 -4.43
N PRO A 192 2.64 19.32 -5.00
CA PRO A 192 2.13 19.92 -6.24
C PRO A 192 1.74 21.38 -6.09
N PHE A 193 1.79 22.10 -7.22
CA PHE A 193 1.30 23.46 -7.36
C PHE A 193 2.12 24.52 -6.60
N LEU A 194 3.36 24.19 -6.21
CA LEU A 194 4.30 25.10 -5.55
C LEU A 194 5.04 26.05 -6.50
N ASP A 195 4.98 25.83 -7.81
CA ASP A 195 5.74 26.59 -8.81
C ASP A 195 5.61 28.11 -8.61
N LYS A 196 4.39 28.60 -8.30
CA LYS A 196 4.12 30.03 -8.03
C LYS A 196 4.87 30.59 -6.81
N TYR A 197 5.08 29.77 -5.77
CA TYR A 197 5.62 30.18 -4.48
C TYR A 197 7.13 29.97 -4.34
N THR A 198 7.67 29.05 -5.13
CA THR A 198 9.09 28.65 -5.10
C THR A 198 9.88 29.20 -6.28
N GLY A 199 9.21 29.63 -7.36
CA GLY A 199 9.86 29.98 -8.62
C GLY A 199 10.30 28.77 -9.45
N GLY A 200 10.10 27.55 -8.94
CA GLY A 200 10.30 26.30 -9.68
C GLY A 200 9.22 26.07 -10.75
N ASP A 201 9.35 24.99 -11.51
CA ASP A 201 8.40 24.63 -12.57
C ASP A 201 8.00 23.15 -12.58
N TYR A 202 8.26 22.43 -11.50
CA TYR A 202 8.08 20.97 -11.41
C TYR A 202 6.66 20.50 -11.73
N THR A 203 5.65 21.27 -11.33
CA THR A 203 4.25 20.94 -11.65
C THR A 203 3.98 21.18 -13.14
N LYS A 204 4.41 22.34 -13.66
CA LYS A 204 4.26 22.74 -15.05
C LYS A 204 4.96 21.77 -16.01
N THR A 205 6.19 21.39 -15.70
CA THR A 205 7.02 20.47 -16.50
C THR A 205 6.69 19.00 -16.23
N GLN A 206 5.82 18.74 -15.24
CA GLN A 206 5.36 17.42 -14.84
C GLN A 206 6.49 16.48 -14.37
N GLN A 207 7.52 17.05 -13.74
CA GLN A 207 8.70 16.35 -13.21
C GLN A 207 8.57 15.95 -11.73
N MET A 208 7.34 15.96 -11.22
CA MET A 208 7.05 15.65 -9.82
C MET A 208 7.20 14.17 -9.46
N ARG A 209 7.48 13.92 -8.18
CA ARG A 209 7.75 12.62 -7.54
C ARG A 209 6.65 12.21 -6.55
N VAL A 210 5.50 12.86 -6.63
CA VAL A 210 4.40 12.74 -5.66
C VAL A 210 3.80 11.33 -5.54
N GLY A 211 4.00 10.49 -6.57
CA GLY A 211 3.55 9.10 -6.59
C GLY A 211 4.61 8.08 -6.16
N PHE A 212 5.81 8.49 -5.73
CA PHE A 212 6.84 7.51 -5.40
C PHE A 212 6.50 6.77 -4.10
N PRO A 213 6.62 5.42 -4.06
CA PRO A 213 6.28 4.64 -2.88
C PRO A 213 7.05 5.02 -1.62
N THR A 214 8.30 5.48 -1.74
CA THR A 214 9.11 5.95 -0.61
C THR A 214 8.55 7.20 0.05
N TYR A 215 7.91 8.07 -0.73
CA TYR A 215 7.29 9.29 -0.25
C TYR A 215 5.86 9.04 0.23
N LEU A 216 5.00 8.50 -0.64
CA LEU A 216 3.58 8.42 -0.38
C LEU A 216 3.13 7.11 0.26
N GLY A 217 3.84 6.00 0.02
CA GLY A 217 3.41 4.66 0.41
C GLY A 217 3.19 4.52 1.92
N ARG A 218 4.15 5.00 2.73
CA ARG A 218 4.00 4.99 4.21
C ARG A 218 2.81 5.83 4.65
N SER A 219 2.68 7.04 4.11
CA SER A 219 1.60 7.97 4.46
C SER A 219 0.22 7.38 4.16
N LEU A 220 0.06 6.75 2.99
CA LEU A 220 -1.18 6.06 2.63
C LEU A 220 -1.52 4.91 3.57
N TRP A 221 -0.55 4.04 3.86
CA TRP A 221 -0.77 2.95 4.81
C TRP A 221 -1.06 3.46 6.22
N ALA A 222 -0.44 4.56 6.64
CA ALA A 222 -0.77 5.22 7.90
C ALA A 222 -2.23 5.70 7.91
N VAL A 223 -2.70 6.38 6.85
CA VAL A 223 -4.12 6.79 6.73
C VAL A 223 -5.06 5.60 6.89
N PHE A 224 -4.79 4.51 6.18
CA PHE A 224 -5.62 3.31 6.20
C PHE A 224 -5.70 2.65 7.57
N HIS A 225 -4.55 2.39 8.19
CA HIS A 225 -4.51 1.72 9.48
C HIS A 225 -4.98 2.64 10.62
N ILE A 226 -4.77 3.95 10.53
CA ILE A 226 -5.33 4.92 11.49
C ILE A 226 -6.86 4.96 11.43
N ILE A 227 -7.46 4.98 10.23
CA ILE A 227 -8.92 4.85 10.07
C ILE A 227 -9.42 3.57 10.72
N ALA A 228 -8.80 2.45 10.38
CA ALA A 228 -9.20 1.15 10.90
C ALA A 228 -9.11 1.09 12.43
N GLN A 229 -7.98 1.53 12.98
CA GLN A 229 -7.75 1.50 14.41
C GLN A 229 -8.68 2.45 15.15
N ARG A 230 -8.97 3.63 14.59
CA ARG A 230 -9.91 4.59 15.19
C ARG A 230 -11.33 4.04 15.29
N VAL A 231 -11.78 3.28 14.29
CA VAL A 231 -13.06 2.56 14.35
C VAL A 231 -12.99 1.42 15.37
N SER A 232 -11.90 0.66 15.40
CA SER A 232 -11.70 -0.44 16.35
C SER A 232 -11.70 0.04 17.82
N ASP A 233 -11.05 1.16 18.11
CA ASP A 233 -10.96 1.77 19.44
C ASP A 233 -12.26 2.44 19.89
N SER A 234 -13.19 2.66 18.97
CA SER A 234 -14.44 3.35 19.29
C SER A 234 -15.34 2.50 20.19
N SER A 235 -16.14 3.19 21.01
CA SER A 235 -17.09 2.60 21.95
C SER A 235 -18.52 3.03 21.63
N CYS A 236 -18.94 2.88 20.37
CA CYS A 236 -20.27 3.27 19.90
C CYS A 236 -21.33 2.17 20.08
N GLU A 237 -21.08 1.20 20.97
CA GLU A 237 -21.84 -0.05 21.11
C GLU A 237 -23.26 0.14 21.70
N GLY A 238 -23.62 1.35 22.17
CA GLY A 238 -24.95 1.69 22.69
C GLY A 238 -25.78 2.64 21.80
N SER A 239 -25.17 3.32 20.84
CA SER A 239 -25.79 4.29 19.94
C SER A 239 -25.77 3.75 18.50
N THR A 240 -26.81 2.95 18.19
CA THR A 240 -27.27 2.43 16.89
C THR A 240 -26.21 1.94 15.89
N LEU A 241 -26.38 0.69 15.45
CA LEU A 241 -25.82 0.06 14.23
C LEU A 241 -25.66 1.04 13.02
N SER A 242 -26.46 2.11 12.97
CA SER A 242 -26.35 3.21 12.02
C SER A 242 -24.97 3.89 11.97
N VAL A 243 -24.28 4.16 13.09
CA VAL A 243 -22.97 4.86 13.05
C VAL A 243 -21.93 3.99 12.34
N TYR A 244 -21.81 2.74 12.76
CA TYR A 244 -20.90 1.80 12.11
C TYR A 244 -21.33 1.45 10.68
N SER A 245 -22.63 1.45 10.37
CA SER A 245 -23.12 1.32 9.00
C SER A 245 -22.64 2.50 8.14
N SER A 246 -22.85 3.74 8.58
CA SER A 246 -22.41 4.92 7.84
C SER A 246 -20.89 4.98 7.66
N LEU A 247 -20.12 4.65 8.71
CA LEU A 247 -18.66 4.51 8.62
C LEU A 247 -18.26 3.43 7.61
N THR A 248 -18.89 2.26 7.67
CA THR A 248 -18.64 1.13 6.77
C THR A 248 -18.95 1.49 5.32
N ASP A 249 -20.07 2.17 5.07
CA ASP A 249 -20.51 2.55 3.73
C ASP A 249 -19.56 3.59 3.12
N LYS A 250 -19.19 4.63 3.90
CA LYS A 250 -18.20 5.63 3.46
C LYS A 250 -16.84 5.01 3.22
N PHE A 251 -16.43 4.07 4.06
CA PHE A 251 -15.20 3.33 3.89
C PHE A 251 -15.20 2.48 2.62
N LYS A 252 -16.26 1.71 2.37
CA LYS A 252 -16.41 0.92 1.14
C LYS A 252 -16.38 1.83 -0.09
N ASN A 253 -17.10 2.95 -0.06
CA ASN A 253 -17.11 3.90 -1.18
C ASN A 253 -15.72 4.48 -1.44
N PHE A 254 -15.02 4.89 -0.38
CA PHE A 254 -13.64 5.34 -0.46
C PHE A 254 -12.74 4.28 -1.09
N MET A 255 -12.85 3.01 -0.66
CA MET A 255 -12.03 1.92 -1.19
C MET A 255 -12.32 1.55 -2.65
N VAL A 256 -13.53 1.85 -3.17
CA VAL A 256 -13.83 1.65 -4.58
C VAL A 256 -13.19 2.77 -5.42
N TYR A 257 -13.22 4.02 -4.96
CA TYR A 257 -12.65 5.15 -5.69
C TYR A 257 -11.12 5.26 -5.57
N PHE A 258 -10.57 4.88 -4.42
CA PHE A 258 -9.14 4.95 -4.11
C PHE A 258 -8.24 4.35 -5.22
N PRO A 259 -8.41 3.08 -5.62
CA PRO A 259 -7.52 2.46 -6.60
C PRO A 259 -7.60 3.17 -7.95
N LEU A 260 -8.69 3.87 -8.28
CA LEU A 260 -8.85 4.59 -9.55
C LEU A 260 -8.07 5.92 -9.58
N ASN A 261 -7.67 6.45 -8.42
CA ASN A 261 -7.01 7.75 -8.28
C ASN A 261 -5.70 7.70 -7.49
N HIS A 262 -5.16 6.50 -7.29
CA HIS A 262 -3.85 6.34 -6.69
C HIS A 262 -2.78 7.09 -7.52
N PRO A 263 -1.98 7.99 -6.93
CA PRO A 263 -1.12 8.90 -7.70
C PRO A 263 0.19 8.28 -8.19
N CYS A 264 0.48 7.04 -7.84
CA CYS A 264 1.45 6.17 -8.51
C CYS A 264 0.74 5.37 -9.61
N PRO A 265 0.93 5.67 -10.89
CA PRO A 265 0.27 4.98 -12.00
C PRO A 265 0.55 3.47 -12.04
N PHE A 266 1.80 3.04 -11.80
CA PHE A 266 2.12 1.61 -11.66
C PHE A 266 1.35 0.96 -10.49
N CYS A 267 1.41 1.55 -9.31
CA CYS A 267 0.73 1.03 -8.12
C CYS A 267 -0.79 0.99 -8.29
N ARG A 268 -1.33 1.96 -9.03
CA ARG A 268 -2.74 2.05 -9.43
C ARG A 268 -3.15 0.85 -10.28
N GLU A 269 -2.43 0.58 -11.37
CA GLU A 269 -2.70 -0.57 -12.23
C GLU A 269 -2.49 -1.89 -11.49
N HIS A 270 -1.44 -1.99 -10.67
CA HIS A 270 -1.20 -3.17 -9.83
C HIS A 270 -2.37 -3.45 -8.88
N MET A 271 -2.86 -2.42 -8.19
CA MET A 271 -4.00 -2.54 -7.28
C MET A 271 -5.27 -2.97 -8.04
N ILE A 272 -5.63 -2.29 -9.13
CA ILE A 272 -6.85 -2.55 -9.91
C ILE A 272 -6.80 -3.93 -10.57
N SER A 273 -5.75 -4.20 -11.34
CA SER A 273 -5.71 -5.34 -12.26
C SER A 273 -5.19 -6.63 -11.62
N LYS A 274 -4.45 -6.52 -10.50
CA LYS A 274 -3.90 -7.68 -9.79
C LYS A 274 -4.52 -7.83 -8.41
N VAL A 275 -4.31 -6.89 -7.49
CA VAL A 275 -4.67 -7.07 -6.07
C VAL A 275 -6.18 -7.22 -5.85
N LEU A 276 -6.99 -6.34 -6.44
CA LEU A 276 -8.44 -6.31 -6.18
C LEU A 276 -9.22 -7.43 -6.87
N VAL A 277 -8.63 -8.08 -7.88
CA VAL A 277 -9.29 -9.16 -8.65
C VAL A 277 -8.57 -10.51 -8.58
N ASN A 278 -7.59 -10.65 -7.68
CA ASN A 278 -6.72 -11.82 -7.56
C ASN A 278 -6.02 -12.17 -8.88
N ASP A 279 -5.61 -11.15 -9.63
CA ASP A 279 -4.84 -11.26 -10.87
C ASP A 279 -5.42 -12.31 -11.84
N ARG A 280 -6.75 -12.41 -11.85
CA ARG A 280 -7.50 -13.40 -12.65
C ARG A 280 -7.44 -13.13 -14.16
N TYR A 281 -6.87 -11.99 -14.56
CA TYR A 281 -6.69 -11.58 -15.95
C TYR A 281 -5.27 -11.85 -16.45
N ALA A 282 -4.44 -12.55 -15.67
CA ALA A 282 -3.15 -13.03 -16.13
C ALA A 282 -3.31 -13.90 -17.39
N HIS A 283 -2.23 -14.02 -18.17
CA HIS A 283 -2.25 -14.81 -19.41
C HIS A 283 -2.50 -16.30 -19.11
N ASP A 284 -1.85 -16.80 -18.07
CA ASP A 284 -2.00 -18.16 -17.54
C ASP A 284 -1.75 -18.21 -16.02
N GLN A 285 -2.06 -19.35 -15.41
CA GLN A 285 -1.93 -19.56 -13.97
C GLN A 285 -0.50 -19.37 -13.43
N TYR A 286 0.53 -19.55 -14.26
CA TYR A 286 1.93 -19.39 -13.88
C TYR A 286 2.42 -17.96 -14.07
N SER A 287 1.73 -17.15 -14.88
CA SER A 287 1.92 -15.70 -14.92
C SER A 287 1.14 -14.94 -13.83
N SER A 288 0.26 -15.61 -13.10
CA SER A 288 -0.54 -14.95 -12.06
C SER A 288 0.28 -14.66 -10.80
N GLU A 289 0.47 -13.38 -10.47
CA GLU A 289 1.08 -12.94 -9.21
C GLU A 289 0.27 -13.39 -8.01
N ALA A 290 -1.06 -13.38 -8.12
CA ALA A 290 -1.93 -13.78 -7.04
C ALA A 290 -1.69 -15.24 -6.63
N ILE A 291 -1.56 -16.13 -7.62
CA ILE A 291 -1.27 -17.54 -7.39
C ILE A 291 0.11 -17.74 -6.79
N ARG A 292 1.10 -16.99 -7.27
CA ARG A 292 2.49 -17.20 -6.85
C ARG A 292 2.83 -16.52 -5.53
N PHE A 293 2.27 -15.34 -5.27
CA PHE A 293 2.81 -14.39 -4.30
C PHE A 293 1.81 -13.99 -3.21
N PHE A 294 0.53 -13.81 -3.56
CA PHE A 294 -0.42 -13.31 -2.57
C PHE A 294 -0.67 -14.32 -1.44
N PRO A 295 -0.79 -13.86 -0.19
CA PRO A 295 -1.19 -14.71 0.93
C PRO A 295 -2.57 -15.30 0.70
N ILE A 296 -2.78 -16.55 1.12
CA ILE A 296 -4.05 -17.26 0.91
C ILE A 296 -5.22 -16.57 1.62
N GLU A 297 -4.95 -15.89 2.75
CA GLU A 297 -5.94 -15.08 3.46
C GLU A 297 -6.45 -13.88 2.67
N HIS A 298 -5.66 -13.33 1.74
CA HIS A 298 -6.10 -12.29 0.80
C HIS A 298 -6.92 -12.90 -0.33
N LEU A 299 -6.45 -14.01 -0.89
CA LEU A 299 -7.12 -14.70 -2.00
C LEU A 299 -8.54 -15.12 -1.65
N LEU A 300 -8.74 -15.56 -0.39
CA LEU A 300 -10.02 -16.02 0.14
C LEU A 300 -10.79 -14.93 0.92
N MET A 301 -10.42 -13.65 0.78
CA MET A 301 -11.22 -12.55 1.34
C MET A 301 -12.62 -12.54 0.73
N GLY A 302 -13.63 -12.81 1.57
CA GLY A 302 -15.01 -12.95 1.12
C GLY A 302 -15.32 -14.32 0.51
N GLY A 303 -14.52 -15.35 0.82
CA GLY A 303 -14.65 -16.69 0.27
C GLY A 303 -14.02 -16.82 -1.11
N THR A 304 -14.63 -17.61 -2.00
CA THR A 304 -14.07 -17.94 -3.31
C THR A 304 -14.32 -16.89 -4.38
N GLY A 305 -15.05 -15.82 -4.09
CA GLY A 305 -15.38 -14.78 -5.08
C GLY A 305 -14.15 -14.06 -5.64
N GLY A 306 -13.17 -13.74 -4.79
CA GLY A 306 -11.84 -13.23 -5.16
C GLY A 306 -11.79 -11.85 -5.85
N ASP A 307 -12.92 -11.15 -5.98
CA ASP A 307 -13.02 -9.83 -6.59
C ASP A 307 -13.20 -8.73 -5.52
N LEU A 308 -13.29 -7.47 -5.96
CA LEU A 308 -13.47 -6.34 -5.04
C LEU A 308 -14.75 -6.49 -4.22
N ILE A 309 -15.85 -6.96 -4.80
CA ILE A 309 -17.14 -7.08 -4.12
C ILE A 309 -17.04 -8.10 -2.99
N ALA A 310 -16.48 -9.28 -3.26
CA ALA A 310 -16.21 -10.29 -2.24
C ALA A 310 -15.30 -9.74 -1.15
N LYS A 311 -14.21 -9.06 -1.50
CA LYS A 311 -13.29 -8.44 -0.52
C LYS A 311 -13.98 -7.42 0.36
N LEU A 312 -14.75 -6.50 -0.22
CA LEU A 312 -15.48 -5.48 0.53
C LEU A 312 -16.60 -6.08 1.40
N SER A 313 -17.14 -7.24 1.06
CA SER A 313 -18.14 -7.94 1.89
C SER A 313 -17.59 -8.33 3.27
N THR A 314 -16.27 -8.44 3.42
CA THR A 314 -15.64 -8.73 4.72
C THR A 314 -15.68 -7.57 5.69
N ILE A 315 -15.93 -6.34 5.22
CA ILE A 315 -16.09 -5.16 6.04
C ILE A 315 -17.55 -5.09 6.51
N ARG A 316 -17.75 -5.20 7.81
CA ARG A 316 -19.07 -5.39 8.42
C ARG A 316 -19.36 -4.33 9.48
N ALA A 317 -20.55 -3.77 9.43
CA ALA A 317 -21.02 -2.76 10.38
C ALA A 317 -21.21 -3.31 11.81
N ASP A 318 -21.39 -4.62 11.97
CA ASP A 318 -21.52 -5.30 13.25
C ASP A 318 -20.19 -5.83 13.82
N ASP A 319 -19.06 -5.56 13.13
CA ASP A 319 -17.71 -5.87 13.60
C ASP A 319 -16.80 -4.66 13.36
N LYS A 320 -16.57 -3.87 14.42
CA LYS A 320 -15.71 -2.67 14.39
C LYS A 320 -14.25 -2.97 14.03
N ARG A 321 -13.81 -4.22 14.16
CA ARG A 321 -12.43 -4.65 13.83
C ARG A 321 -12.30 -5.15 12.39
N SER A 322 -13.40 -5.28 11.66
CA SER A 322 -13.41 -5.79 10.28
C SER A 322 -12.61 -4.92 9.29
N ILE A 323 -12.60 -3.59 9.48
CA ILE A 323 -11.79 -2.66 8.66
C ILE A 323 -10.28 -2.91 8.89
N ALA A 324 -9.88 -3.16 10.14
CA ALA A 324 -8.49 -3.46 10.48
C ALA A 324 -8.06 -4.81 9.87
N ALA A 325 -8.91 -5.83 9.98
CA ALA A 325 -8.69 -7.12 9.31
C ALA A 325 -8.55 -6.96 7.79
N PHE A 326 -9.41 -6.14 7.17
CA PHE A 326 -9.38 -5.89 5.73
C PHE A 326 -8.05 -5.28 5.31
N PHE A 327 -7.60 -4.20 5.97
CA PHE A 327 -6.35 -3.55 5.59
C PHE A 327 -5.12 -4.38 5.92
N TRP A 328 -5.15 -5.18 6.99
CA TRP A 328 -4.08 -6.12 7.27
C TRP A 328 -3.87 -7.08 6.10
N LYS A 329 -4.94 -7.76 5.65
CA LYS A 329 -4.88 -8.70 4.52
C LYS A 329 -4.49 -8.02 3.20
N LEU A 330 -5.07 -6.85 2.92
CA LEU A 330 -4.75 -6.06 1.73
C LEU A 330 -3.29 -5.59 1.72
N HIS A 331 -2.79 -5.12 2.85
CA HIS A 331 -1.40 -4.68 2.99
C HIS A 331 -0.45 -5.86 2.80
N ASN A 332 -0.76 -7.02 3.37
CA ASN A 332 0.04 -8.24 3.18
C ASN A 332 0.12 -8.63 1.69
N ALA A 333 -0.99 -8.53 0.95
CA ALA A 333 -1.01 -8.82 -0.48
C ALA A 333 -0.09 -7.87 -1.27
N VAL A 334 -0.23 -6.56 -1.09
CA VAL A 334 0.64 -5.57 -1.77
C VAL A 334 2.10 -5.80 -1.40
N THR A 335 2.38 -6.01 -0.11
CA THR A 335 3.72 -6.24 0.41
C THR A 335 4.35 -7.53 -0.13
N SER A 336 3.56 -8.56 -0.44
CA SER A 336 4.05 -9.82 -1.01
C SER A 336 4.49 -9.70 -2.49
N SER A 337 4.08 -8.65 -3.19
CA SER A 337 4.29 -8.47 -4.64
C SER A 337 5.17 -7.28 -5.02
N VAL A 338 5.69 -6.52 -4.04
CA VAL A 338 6.71 -5.49 -4.29
C VAL A 338 8.11 -6.11 -4.31
N GLU A 339 9.08 -5.41 -4.91
CA GLU A 339 10.47 -5.89 -5.07
C GLU A 339 11.10 -6.45 -3.77
N GLN A 340 10.99 -5.70 -2.67
CA GLN A 340 11.47 -6.14 -1.35
C GLN A 340 10.69 -7.34 -0.81
N GLY A 341 9.45 -7.52 -1.26
CA GLY A 341 8.60 -8.67 -1.03
C GLY A 341 8.95 -9.89 -1.88
N CYS A 342 9.96 -9.81 -2.75
CA CYS A 342 10.32 -10.91 -3.65
C CYS A 342 11.72 -11.47 -3.41
N GLN A 343 12.55 -10.74 -2.70
CA GLN A 343 13.85 -11.19 -2.21
C GLN A 343 13.73 -11.84 -0.82
N CYS A 344 14.65 -12.76 -0.49
CA CYS A 344 14.88 -13.19 0.90
C CYS A 344 16.02 -12.33 1.46
N PHE A 345 15.78 -11.65 2.58
CA PHE A 345 16.85 -10.95 3.31
C PHE A 345 17.70 -11.95 4.12
N THR A 346 18.96 -11.61 4.40
CA THR A 346 19.84 -12.45 5.23
C THR A 346 19.19 -12.80 6.57
N GLU A 347 18.50 -11.84 7.19
CA GLU A 347 17.83 -12.01 8.46
C GLU A 347 16.59 -12.92 8.36
N GLU A 348 15.95 -13.00 7.19
CA GLU A 348 14.82 -13.90 6.90
C GLU A 348 15.29 -15.33 6.55
N ILE A 349 16.50 -15.48 6.03
CA ILE A 349 17.14 -16.79 5.84
C ILE A 349 17.46 -17.41 7.20
N GLU A 350 17.77 -16.61 8.20
CA GLU A 350 18.04 -17.11 9.56
C GLU A 350 16.76 -17.38 10.38
N ASP A 351 15.57 -17.13 9.82
CA ASP A 351 14.32 -17.42 10.52
C ASP A 351 14.04 -18.92 10.58
N THR A 352 13.31 -19.34 11.62
CA THR A 352 12.93 -20.75 11.85
C THR A 352 11.65 -21.09 11.10
N ASP A 353 11.51 -22.35 10.68
CA ASP A 353 10.22 -22.90 10.19
C ASP A 353 9.09 -22.52 11.17
N PRO A 354 7.90 -22.11 10.68
CA PRO A 354 7.45 -22.02 9.29
C PRO A 354 7.72 -20.66 8.60
N TYR A 355 8.54 -19.79 9.18
CA TYR A 355 8.79 -18.42 8.67
C TYR A 355 10.07 -18.28 7.84
N HIS A 356 10.85 -19.36 7.75
CA HIS A 356 12.10 -19.39 7.01
C HIS A 356 11.90 -19.03 5.53
N CYS A 357 12.62 -18.03 5.06
CA CYS A 357 12.59 -17.66 3.65
C CYS A 357 13.62 -18.48 2.85
N GLU A 358 13.13 -19.38 2.01
CA GLU A 358 13.98 -20.13 1.08
C GLU A 358 13.75 -19.68 -0.36
N PHE A 359 14.77 -19.09 -1.00
CA PHE A 359 14.70 -18.74 -2.42
C PHE A 359 15.84 -19.42 -3.20
N LYS A 360 15.50 -20.33 -4.11
CA LYS A 360 16.46 -20.99 -5.00
C LYS A 360 16.30 -20.52 -6.44
N SER A 361 17.17 -19.62 -6.90
CA SER A 361 17.13 -19.04 -8.25
C SER A 361 17.20 -20.05 -9.41
N GLY A 362 17.67 -21.28 -9.16
CA GLY A 362 17.88 -22.31 -10.18
C GLY A 362 16.79 -23.37 -10.34
N VAL A 363 15.66 -23.28 -9.62
CA VAL A 363 14.59 -24.30 -9.69
C VAL A 363 13.26 -23.71 -10.15
N LEU A 364 12.69 -24.36 -11.17
CA LEU A 364 11.38 -24.05 -11.79
C LEU A 364 10.21 -24.21 -10.82
N VAL A 365 10.34 -25.16 -9.90
CA VAL A 365 9.36 -25.49 -8.87
C VAL A 365 10.09 -25.36 -7.54
N GLN A 366 9.71 -24.35 -6.76
CA GLN A 366 10.21 -24.24 -5.39
C GLN A 366 9.51 -25.31 -4.56
N SER A 367 10.26 -26.09 -3.78
CA SER A 367 9.70 -27.09 -2.87
C SER A 367 8.79 -26.48 -1.79
N ARG A 368 9.00 -25.19 -1.51
CA ARG A 368 8.22 -24.32 -0.63
C ARG A 368 8.14 -22.98 -1.36
N TYR A 369 6.97 -22.43 -1.68
CA TYR A 369 6.95 -21.06 -2.17
C TYR A 369 7.34 -20.16 -0.98
N PRO A 370 8.48 -19.44 -1.02
CA PRO A 370 8.86 -18.53 0.07
C PRO A 370 7.83 -17.41 0.32
N ARG A 371 6.77 -17.34 -0.49
CA ARG A 371 5.79 -16.25 -0.57
C ARG A 371 4.42 -16.63 0.00
N GLN A 372 4.11 -17.92 0.07
CA GLN A 372 2.89 -18.45 0.71
C GLN A 372 2.92 -18.31 2.24
N GLN A 373 4.12 -18.21 2.83
CA GLN A 373 4.35 -18.16 4.28
C GLN A 373 4.39 -16.74 4.85
N ARG A 374 4.24 -15.71 4.00
CA ARG A 374 4.45 -14.29 4.37
C ARG A 374 3.15 -13.62 4.75
N SER A 375 2.65 -13.88 5.95
CA SER A 375 1.72 -12.96 6.59
C SER A 375 2.55 -11.89 7.29
N TYR A 376 2.42 -10.63 6.89
CA TYR A 376 2.84 -9.54 7.78
C TYR A 376 1.94 -9.61 9.03
N PRO A 377 2.44 -9.27 10.24
CA PRO A 377 3.76 -8.71 10.53
C PRO A 377 4.83 -9.76 10.86
N PHE A 378 4.70 -11.02 10.45
CA PHE A 378 5.55 -12.11 10.95
C PHE A 378 6.95 -12.20 10.33
N ALA A 379 7.37 -11.26 9.48
CA ALA A 379 8.74 -11.24 8.94
C ALA A 379 9.56 -10.12 9.60
N LYS A 380 10.85 -10.39 9.85
CA LYS A 380 11.76 -9.43 10.49
C LYS A 380 11.83 -8.09 9.77
N ARG A 381 11.78 -8.09 8.42
CA ARG A 381 11.81 -6.84 7.64
C ARG A 381 10.58 -5.96 7.86
N PHE A 382 9.52 -6.43 8.51
CA PHE A 382 8.38 -5.58 8.84
C PHE A 382 8.48 -4.96 10.22
N GLU A 383 9.46 -5.40 11.03
CA GLU A 383 9.79 -4.84 12.34
C GLU A 383 10.22 -3.37 12.24
N PHE A 384 10.72 -2.88 11.08
CA PHE A 384 11.13 -1.47 10.93
C PHE A 384 10.02 -0.52 10.44
N ILE A 385 8.92 -1.03 9.88
CA ILE A 385 7.89 -0.19 9.23
C ILE A 385 7.03 0.53 10.27
N LEU A 386 6.81 -0.14 11.38
CA LEU A 386 6.07 0.40 12.51
C LEU A 386 7.05 1.29 13.35
N ASN A 387 6.54 2.16 14.21
CA ASN A 387 7.22 3.29 14.88
C ASN A 387 8.67 3.02 15.41
N PRO A 388 9.62 3.98 15.35
CA PRO A 388 10.95 3.88 16.02
C PRO A 388 10.93 3.45 17.50
N LYS A 389 9.81 3.58 18.21
CA LYS A 389 9.58 3.07 19.58
C LYS A 389 9.39 1.56 19.72
N HIS A 390 9.77 0.78 18.71
CA HIS A 390 9.43 -0.63 18.68
C HIS A 390 9.94 -1.44 19.83
N ASN A 391 9.00 -2.14 20.47
CA ASN A 391 9.31 -3.24 21.35
C ASN A 391 9.61 -4.46 20.48
N TYR A 392 10.89 -4.70 20.17
CA TYR A 392 11.35 -5.91 19.48
C TYR A 392 10.77 -7.21 20.07
N THR A 393 10.41 -7.19 21.35
CA THR A 393 9.76 -8.30 22.05
C THR A 393 8.35 -8.55 21.55
N LEU A 394 7.55 -7.51 21.27
CA LEU A 394 6.15 -7.64 20.88
C LEU A 394 5.99 -8.43 19.57
N PHE A 395 6.74 -8.08 18.52
CA PHE A 395 6.69 -8.82 17.25
C PHE A 395 7.14 -10.26 17.42
N LYS A 396 8.19 -10.49 18.20
CA LYS A 396 8.69 -11.83 18.46
C LYS A 396 7.69 -12.69 19.23
N GLU A 397 6.96 -12.10 20.18
CA GLU A 397 5.90 -12.77 20.94
C GLU A 397 4.70 -13.08 20.06
N THR A 398 4.19 -12.08 19.34
CA THR A 398 3.11 -12.25 18.36
C THR A 398 3.49 -13.31 17.32
N ARG A 399 4.73 -13.36 16.83
CA ARG A 399 5.17 -14.43 15.92
C ARG A 399 5.08 -15.82 16.54
N LYS A 400 5.48 -16.00 17.79
CA LYS A 400 5.43 -17.32 18.45
C LYS A 400 4.01 -17.85 18.56
N GLU A 401 3.04 -16.98 18.80
CA GLU A 401 1.62 -17.34 18.93
C GLU A 401 1.04 -17.90 17.62
N PHE A 402 1.64 -17.56 16.48
CA PHE A 402 1.11 -17.90 15.16
C PHE A 402 1.75 -19.13 14.52
N ILE A 403 2.83 -19.68 15.09
CA ILE A 403 3.60 -20.79 14.51
C ILE A 403 2.69 -21.96 14.13
N ASN A 404 1.82 -22.37 15.06
CA ASN A 404 0.95 -23.52 14.87
C ASN A 404 -0.08 -23.27 13.76
N ILE A 405 -0.74 -22.10 13.79
CA ILE A 405 -1.81 -21.80 12.83
C ILE A 405 -1.28 -21.58 11.42
N THR A 406 -0.15 -20.88 11.29
CA THR A 406 0.54 -20.72 10.00
C THR A 406 1.02 -22.06 9.46
N THR A 407 1.52 -22.96 10.31
CA THR A 407 1.91 -24.32 9.89
C THR A 407 0.74 -25.09 9.31
N GLU A 408 -0.45 -25.04 9.92
CA GLU A 408 -1.63 -25.72 9.40
C GLU A 408 -2.17 -25.08 8.11
N ILE A 409 -2.18 -23.74 8.02
CA ILE A 409 -2.53 -23.03 6.78
C ILE A 409 -1.61 -23.47 5.63
N ASN A 410 -0.30 -23.52 5.88
CA ASN A 410 0.69 -23.90 4.87
C ASN A 410 0.52 -25.35 4.37
N LYS A 411 -0.01 -26.27 5.19
CA LYS A 411 -0.28 -27.65 4.75
C LYS A 411 -1.45 -27.72 3.76
N LEU A 412 -2.40 -26.80 3.89
CA LEU A 412 -3.62 -26.76 3.07
C LEU A 412 -3.46 -25.88 1.83
N ASP A 413 -2.63 -24.84 1.91
CA ASP A 413 -2.37 -23.89 0.82
C ASP A 413 -1.41 -24.44 -0.24
N THR A 414 -1.90 -25.36 -1.07
CA THR A 414 -1.09 -25.98 -2.14
C THR A 414 -1.22 -25.24 -3.47
N ILE A 415 -0.23 -25.41 -4.36
CA ILE A 415 -0.27 -24.83 -5.71
C ILE A 415 -1.45 -25.37 -6.52
N GLU A 416 -1.82 -26.63 -6.34
CA GLU A 416 -2.97 -27.25 -7.02
C GLU A 416 -4.28 -26.57 -6.64
N LEU A 417 -4.48 -26.31 -5.34
CA LEU A 417 -5.63 -25.56 -4.83
C LEU A 417 -5.69 -24.17 -5.46
N ARG A 418 -4.55 -23.47 -5.50
CA ARG A 418 -4.47 -22.13 -6.08
C ARG A 418 -4.76 -22.14 -7.59
N ILE A 419 -4.20 -23.09 -8.35
CA ILE A 419 -4.47 -23.24 -9.79
C ILE A 419 -5.97 -23.51 -10.04
N GLU A 420 -6.63 -24.29 -9.18
CA GLU A 420 -8.06 -24.52 -9.29
C GLU A 420 -8.87 -23.25 -9.02
N LEU A 421 -8.51 -22.46 -8.00
CA LEU A 421 -9.10 -21.15 -7.75
C LEU A 421 -8.92 -20.21 -8.96
N TYR A 422 -7.73 -20.17 -9.57
CA TYR A 422 -7.48 -19.38 -10.77
C TYR A 422 -8.44 -19.75 -11.92
N LYS A 423 -8.58 -21.06 -12.18
CA LYS A 423 -9.50 -21.55 -13.23
C LYS A 423 -10.94 -21.19 -12.92
N TYR A 424 -11.36 -21.34 -11.67
CA TYR A 424 -12.69 -20.94 -11.20
C TYR A 424 -12.95 -19.44 -11.40
N TRP A 425 -11.96 -18.57 -11.13
CA TRP A 425 -12.11 -17.13 -11.32
C TRP A 425 -12.15 -16.70 -12.79
N ASN A 426 -11.51 -17.45 -13.68
CA ASN A 426 -11.37 -17.10 -15.09
C ASN A 426 -12.48 -17.69 -15.98
N ASP A 427 -13.09 -18.81 -15.60
CA ASP A 427 -14.18 -19.45 -16.33
C ASP A 427 -15.33 -19.82 -15.39
N SER A 428 -16.49 -19.18 -15.61
CA SER A 428 -17.70 -19.40 -14.81
C SER A 428 -18.29 -20.82 -14.93
N ASN A 429 -17.84 -21.62 -15.91
CA ASN A 429 -18.24 -23.01 -16.06
C ASN A 429 -17.39 -23.98 -15.23
N VAL A 430 -16.20 -23.54 -14.80
CA VAL A 430 -15.35 -24.34 -13.91
C VAL A 430 -15.96 -24.35 -12.52
N LYS A 431 -16.07 -25.53 -11.92
CA LYS A 431 -16.50 -25.68 -10.53
C LYS A 431 -15.32 -26.09 -9.67
N ILE A 432 -15.31 -25.60 -8.44
CA ILE A 432 -14.38 -26.07 -7.41
C ILE A 432 -14.76 -27.51 -7.04
N SER A 433 -13.77 -28.39 -7.04
CA SER A 433 -13.86 -29.78 -6.65
C SER A 433 -14.20 -29.92 -5.18
N ASN A 434 -14.81 -31.04 -4.81
CA ASN A 434 -15.21 -31.28 -3.42
C ASN A 434 -14.00 -31.31 -2.47
N ASP A 435 -12.86 -31.86 -2.90
CA ASP A 435 -11.62 -31.86 -2.12
C ASP A 435 -11.12 -30.44 -1.86
N THR A 436 -11.06 -29.61 -2.90
CA THR A 436 -10.63 -28.21 -2.76
C THR A 436 -11.61 -27.39 -1.93
N GLN A 437 -12.92 -27.63 -2.04
CA GLN A 437 -13.91 -26.97 -1.18
C GLN A 437 -13.69 -27.32 0.29
N ILE A 438 -13.45 -28.59 0.63
CA ILE A 438 -13.13 -29.02 2.00
C ILE A 438 -11.89 -28.30 2.53
N LYS A 439 -10.83 -28.19 1.72
CA LYS A 439 -9.61 -27.46 2.09
C LYS A 439 -9.86 -25.97 2.28
N ILE A 440 -10.66 -25.35 1.41
CA ILE A 440 -11.05 -23.94 1.53
C ILE A 440 -11.82 -23.71 2.83
N ASP A 441 -12.79 -24.57 3.17
CA ASP A 441 -13.56 -24.44 4.41
C ASP A 441 -12.65 -24.53 5.65
N GLN A 442 -11.68 -25.45 5.65
CA GLN A 442 -10.67 -25.56 6.71
C GLN A 442 -9.75 -24.33 6.75
N LEU A 443 -9.27 -23.85 5.60
CA LEU A 443 -8.47 -22.63 5.49
C LEU A 443 -9.22 -21.43 6.06
N MET A 444 -10.50 -21.26 5.73
CA MET A 444 -11.30 -20.13 6.22
C MET A 444 -11.41 -20.11 7.74
N VAL A 445 -11.55 -21.28 8.39
CA VAL A 445 -11.54 -21.37 9.87
C VAL A 445 -10.19 -20.94 10.43
N LEU A 446 -9.08 -21.47 9.88
CA LEU A 446 -7.73 -21.13 10.33
C LEU A 446 -7.41 -19.65 10.10
N ILE A 447 -7.75 -19.11 8.92
CA ILE A 447 -7.54 -17.70 8.58
C ILE A 447 -8.34 -16.79 9.52
N ASN A 448 -9.59 -17.14 9.85
CA ASN A 448 -10.40 -16.36 10.78
C ASN A 448 -9.80 -16.36 12.19
N ASN A 449 -9.37 -17.52 12.69
CA ASN A 449 -8.68 -17.62 13.98
C ASN A 449 -7.38 -16.81 13.98
N MET A 450 -6.57 -16.90 12.92
CA MET A 450 -5.34 -16.13 12.75
C MET A 450 -5.63 -14.62 12.74
N THR A 451 -6.70 -14.21 12.05
CA THR A 451 -7.14 -12.82 12.01
C THR A 451 -7.51 -12.32 13.41
N GLN A 452 -8.28 -13.10 14.18
CA GLN A 452 -8.67 -12.70 15.54
C GLN A 452 -7.45 -12.59 16.46
N TYR A 453 -6.55 -13.58 16.46
CA TYR A 453 -5.31 -13.49 17.22
C TYR A 453 -4.51 -12.24 16.88
N PHE A 454 -4.48 -11.83 15.60
CA PHE A 454 -3.71 -10.66 15.21
C PHE A 454 -4.34 -9.38 15.74
N LEU A 455 -5.66 -9.27 15.62
CA LEU A 455 -6.44 -8.15 16.13
C LEU A 455 -6.44 -8.06 17.66
N ASP A 456 -6.21 -9.17 18.36
CA ASP A 456 -6.09 -9.20 19.82
C ASP A 456 -4.68 -8.79 20.31
N THR A 457 -3.69 -8.72 19.41
CA THR A 457 -2.35 -8.21 19.76
C THR A 457 -2.34 -6.69 19.86
N PRO A 458 -1.46 -6.09 20.69
CA PRO A 458 -1.38 -4.65 20.82
C PRO A 458 -0.68 -3.96 19.62
N VAL A 459 -0.16 -4.72 18.64
CA VAL A 459 0.63 -4.20 17.50
C VAL A 459 -0.06 -3.05 16.78
N LEU A 460 -1.34 -3.21 16.42
CA LEU A 460 -2.09 -2.18 15.71
C LEU A 460 -2.38 -0.98 16.61
N SER A 461 -2.76 -1.24 17.87
CA SER A 461 -3.06 -0.17 18.82
C SER A 461 -1.84 0.68 19.17
N GLU A 462 -0.68 0.08 19.42
CA GLU A 462 0.56 0.81 19.71
C GLU A 462 1.03 1.66 18.52
N ALA A 463 0.79 1.18 17.30
CA ALA A 463 1.20 1.87 16.09
C ALA A 463 0.24 3.01 15.68
N TYR A 464 -1.07 2.80 15.85
CA TYR A 464 -2.10 3.60 15.17
C TYR A 464 -3.17 4.20 16.10
N SER A 465 -3.26 3.81 17.37
CA SER A 465 -4.28 4.33 18.29
C SER A 465 -4.01 5.77 18.73
N PHE A 466 -5.10 6.48 19.02
CA PHE A 466 -5.08 7.79 19.67
C PHE A 466 -5.19 7.59 21.18
N ILE A 467 -4.05 7.44 21.86
CA ILE A 467 -3.93 7.02 23.27
C ILE A 467 -4.78 7.84 24.26
N ASN A 468 -5.14 9.08 23.93
CA ASN A 468 -5.90 10.00 24.81
C ASN A 468 -7.12 10.65 24.14
N SER A 469 -7.72 10.01 23.13
CA SER A 469 -8.92 10.55 22.47
C SER A 469 -9.92 9.43 22.22
N THR A 470 -11.17 9.62 22.66
CA THR A 470 -12.27 8.72 22.36
C THR A 470 -13.18 9.33 21.30
N LEU A 471 -13.70 8.51 20.39
CA LEU A 471 -14.65 8.95 19.38
C LEU A 471 -15.99 9.34 20.05
N ASN A 472 -16.48 10.56 19.81
CA ASN A 472 -17.82 10.95 20.22
C ASN A 472 -18.87 10.49 19.21
N CYS A 473 -19.54 9.37 19.49
CA CYS A 473 -20.46 8.74 18.56
C CYS A 473 -21.69 9.60 18.21
N THR A 474 -22.15 10.45 19.14
CA THR A 474 -23.26 11.39 18.88
C THR A 474 -22.86 12.42 17.83
N LEU A 475 -21.68 13.03 17.95
CA LEU A 475 -21.17 13.97 16.94
C LEU A 475 -20.97 13.28 15.59
N THR A 476 -20.47 12.04 15.58
CA THR A 476 -20.36 11.26 14.33
C THR A 476 -21.73 11.02 13.68
N GLN A 477 -22.75 10.68 14.47
CA GLN A 477 -24.10 10.47 13.99
C GLN A 477 -24.72 11.77 13.44
N GLU A 478 -24.57 12.88 14.18
CA GLU A 478 -25.03 14.21 13.75
C GLU A 478 -24.34 14.66 12.46
N TYR A 479 -23.04 14.42 12.35
CA TYR A 479 -22.28 14.69 11.13
C TYR A 479 -22.86 13.93 9.93
N PHE A 480 -23.04 12.60 10.04
CA PHE A 480 -23.62 11.83 8.94
C PHE A 480 -25.06 12.22 8.61
N ALA A 481 -25.87 12.58 9.62
CA ALA A 481 -27.23 13.09 9.41
C ALA A 481 -27.25 14.45 8.68
N SER A 482 -26.18 15.24 8.78
CA SER A 482 -26.04 16.53 8.10
C SER A 482 -25.60 16.41 6.62
N LEU A 483 -25.07 15.26 6.22
CA LEU A 483 -24.58 15.07 4.85
C LEU A 483 -25.73 14.95 3.86
N ASN A 484 -25.57 15.57 2.70
CA ASN A 484 -26.49 15.39 1.59
C ASN A 484 -26.05 14.18 0.74
N SER A 485 -26.94 13.19 0.56
CA SER A 485 -26.65 11.99 -0.23
C SER A 485 -26.39 12.27 -1.71
N SER A 486 -26.78 13.45 -2.23
CA SER A 486 -26.50 13.84 -3.63
C SER A 486 -25.12 14.46 -3.84
N ASP A 487 -24.34 14.71 -2.78
CA ASP A 487 -23.02 15.35 -2.88
C ASP A 487 -22.02 14.52 -3.71
N VAL A 488 -22.18 13.20 -3.69
CA VAL A 488 -21.33 12.26 -4.40
C VAL A 488 -22.16 11.10 -4.93
N GLU A 489 -21.91 10.70 -6.17
CA GLU A 489 -22.57 9.52 -6.74
C GLU A 489 -22.06 8.26 -6.03
N ALA A 490 -22.89 7.22 -5.99
CA ALA A 490 -22.43 5.92 -5.54
C ALA A 490 -21.39 5.36 -6.53
N PRO A 491 -20.28 4.79 -6.06
CA PRO A 491 -19.25 4.27 -6.95
C PRO A 491 -19.75 3.04 -7.72
N ASN A 492 -19.22 2.87 -8.93
CA ASN A 492 -19.38 1.62 -9.66
C ASN A 492 -18.48 0.55 -9.04
N LEU A 493 -19.10 -0.55 -8.57
CA LEU A 493 -18.37 -1.67 -7.95
C LEU A 493 -17.62 -2.54 -8.97
N SER A 494 -17.82 -2.34 -10.27
CA SER A 494 -17.10 -3.05 -11.32
C SER A 494 -15.66 -2.55 -11.42
N ILE A 495 -14.71 -3.45 -11.26
CA ILE A 495 -13.29 -3.15 -11.48
C ILE A 495 -13.00 -3.21 -12.99
N PRO A 496 -12.60 -2.09 -13.62
CA PRO A 496 -12.31 -2.08 -15.04
C PRO A 496 -11.04 -2.87 -15.35
N ARG A 497 -11.10 -3.75 -16.35
CA ARG A 497 -9.92 -4.46 -16.88
C ARG A 497 -8.84 -3.47 -17.33
N THR A 498 -7.60 -3.93 -17.36
CA THR A 498 -6.51 -3.20 -18.02
C THR A 498 -6.91 -2.85 -19.45
N PRO A 499 -6.80 -1.58 -19.88
CA PRO A 499 -7.07 -1.21 -21.26
C PRO A 499 -6.21 -2.04 -22.21
N GLN A 500 -6.79 -2.50 -23.32
CA GLN A 500 -6.08 -3.33 -24.30
C GLN A 500 -4.81 -2.64 -24.81
N ARG A 501 -4.80 -1.30 -24.93
CA ARG A 501 -3.62 -0.55 -25.33
C ARG A 501 -2.43 -0.75 -24.37
N CYS A 502 -2.70 -0.99 -23.09
CA CYS A 502 -1.67 -1.16 -22.08
C CYS A 502 -1.10 -2.58 -22.03
N SER A 503 -1.71 -3.59 -22.67
CA SER A 503 -1.23 -4.99 -22.58
C SER A 503 0.20 -5.17 -23.12
N ASN A 504 0.64 -4.29 -24.01
CA ASN A 504 2.00 -4.33 -24.57
C ASN A 504 3.00 -3.49 -23.76
N GLU A 505 2.49 -2.70 -22.83
CA GLU A 505 3.24 -1.72 -22.04
C GLU A 505 3.40 -2.18 -20.59
N THR A 506 2.62 -3.19 -20.17
CA THR A 506 2.74 -3.81 -18.86
C THR A 506 4.11 -4.45 -18.71
N LYS A 507 4.90 -3.92 -17.79
CA LYS A 507 6.19 -4.50 -17.44
C LYS A 507 5.96 -5.69 -16.51
N PRO A 508 6.76 -6.76 -16.62
CA PRO A 508 6.78 -7.77 -15.58
C PRO A 508 7.04 -7.07 -14.25
N SER A 509 6.35 -7.46 -13.17
CA SER A 509 6.68 -6.89 -11.86
C SER A 509 8.14 -7.16 -11.51
N SER A 510 8.73 -6.43 -10.56
CA SER A 510 10.11 -6.71 -10.12
C SER A 510 10.30 -8.18 -9.74
N CYS A 511 9.23 -8.78 -9.20
CA CYS A 511 9.13 -10.19 -8.86
C CYS A 511 9.09 -11.12 -10.07
N GLU A 512 8.42 -10.74 -11.15
CA GLU A 512 8.45 -11.48 -12.39
C GLU A 512 9.76 -11.28 -13.14
N ALA A 513 10.24 -10.04 -13.28
CA ALA A 513 11.49 -9.72 -13.96
C ALA A 513 12.71 -10.42 -13.35
N GLN A 514 12.76 -10.55 -12.03
CA GLN A 514 13.85 -11.27 -11.34
C GLN A 514 13.80 -12.79 -11.59
N TYR A 515 12.62 -13.36 -11.86
CA TYR A 515 12.39 -14.80 -11.80
C TYR A 515 11.58 -15.35 -12.99
N TYR A 516 11.55 -14.62 -14.10
CA TYR A 516 10.80 -15.02 -15.29
C TYR A 516 11.43 -16.27 -15.87
N VAL A 517 10.63 -17.32 -16.00
CA VAL A 517 11.00 -18.50 -16.78
C VAL A 517 9.96 -18.65 -17.87
N ALA A 518 10.40 -18.58 -19.12
CA ALA A 518 9.54 -18.92 -20.24
C ALA A 518 9.02 -20.35 -20.04
N PRO A 519 7.71 -20.61 -20.15
CA PRO A 519 7.20 -21.97 -20.04
C PRO A 519 7.90 -22.83 -21.09
N VAL A 520 8.58 -23.90 -20.63
CA VAL A 520 9.07 -24.94 -21.54
C VAL A 520 7.84 -25.64 -22.07
N ILE A 521 7.45 -25.33 -23.30
CA ILE A 521 6.46 -26.11 -24.04
C ILE A 521 7.13 -27.47 -24.25
N VAL A 522 6.79 -28.44 -23.40
CA VAL A 522 7.06 -29.84 -23.72
C VAL A 522 6.10 -30.15 -24.87
N GLU A 523 6.59 -30.02 -26.11
CA GLU A 523 5.86 -30.56 -27.25
C GLU A 523 5.54 -32.00 -26.90
N LYS A 524 4.25 -32.31 -26.86
CA LYS A 524 3.79 -33.68 -26.72
C LYS A 524 4.32 -34.39 -27.96
N ASP A 525 5.38 -35.16 -27.80
CA ASP A 525 5.91 -36.01 -28.85
C ASP A 525 4.76 -36.93 -29.30
N ASN A 526 4.16 -36.59 -30.43
CA ASN A 526 3.13 -37.37 -31.09
C ASN A 526 3.77 -38.49 -31.92
N SER A 527 4.93 -39.01 -31.51
CA SER A 527 5.47 -40.25 -32.05
C SER A 527 4.84 -41.42 -31.32
N ASN A 528 3.67 -41.83 -31.81
CA ASN A 528 3.34 -43.25 -31.85
C ASN A 528 4.48 -43.97 -32.57
N GLU A 529 5.37 -44.64 -31.85
CA GLU A 529 6.14 -45.74 -32.43
C GLU A 529 6.64 -46.71 -31.34
N SER A 530 6.04 -47.91 -31.43
CA SER A 530 6.55 -49.23 -31.06
C SER A 530 7.76 -49.38 -30.14
N ASN A 531 7.54 -50.14 -29.06
CA ASN A 531 8.45 -51.12 -28.46
C ASN A 531 9.77 -51.40 -29.22
N ALA A 532 10.88 -50.84 -28.73
CA ALA A 532 12.19 -51.48 -28.74
C ALA A 532 13.07 -50.83 -27.66
N LEU A 533 13.46 -51.60 -26.64
CA LEU A 533 14.51 -51.24 -25.69
C LEU A 533 15.87 -51.31 -26.39
N PRO A 534 16.68 -50.24 -26.44
CA PRO A 534 18.07 -50.36 -26.82
C PRO A 534 18.90 -50.64 -25.56
N ILE A 535 19.37 -51.88 -25.49
CA ILE A 535 20.51 -52.31 -24.67
C ILE A 535 21.76 -51.58 -25.20
N SER A 536 22.26 -50.56 -24.51
CA SER A 536 23.71 -50.26 -24.41
C SER A 536 24.01 -48.96 -23.63
N TRP A 537 23.93 -48.98 -22.29
CA TRP A 537 24.55 -47.94 -21.45
C TRP A 537 25.21 -48.55 -20.19
N LEU A 538 25.87 -49.70 -20.37
CA LEU A 538 26.62 -50.40 -19.31
C LEU A 538 28.15 -50.46 -19.58
N SER A 539 28.67 -49.60 -20.46
CA SER A 539 30.07 -49.64 -20.91
C SER A 539 30.78 -48.28 -20.86
N LEU A 540 30.51 -47.44 -19.84
CA LEU A 540 31.24 -46.19 -19.61
C LEU A 540 31.61 -45.92 -18.14
N ILE A 541 31.63 -46.96 -17.28
CA ILE A 541 32.06 -46.87 -15.87
C ILE A 541 33.48 -47.45 -15.63
N LEU A 542 34.20 -47.86 -16.68
CA LEU A 542 35.54 -48.43 -16.56
C LEU A 542 36.50 -47.83 -17.59
N LEU A 543 36.87 -46.56 -17.41
CA LEU A 543 38.19 -46.03 -17.79
C LEU A 543 38.25 -44.55 -17.36
N ASN A 544 38.85 -44.27 -16.21
CA ASN A 544 39.67 -43.09 -15.89
C ASN A 544 39.93 -43.03 -14.37
N ILE A 545 40.53 -44.11 -13.86
CA ILE A 545 41.32 -44.06 -12.64
C ILE A 545 42.77 -44.30 -13.09
N ILE A 546 43.66 -43.42 -12.61
CA ILE A 546 45.13 -43.47 -12.58
C ILE A 546 45.89 -42.86 -13.78
N ILE A 547 46.84 -41.98 -13.39
CA ILE A 547 48.08 -41.48 -14.06
C ILE A 547 47.95 -40.06 -14.65
N PHE A 548 48.72 -39.02 -14.31
CA PHE A 548 49.66 -38.63 -13.22
C PHE A 548 50.19 -37.22 -13.62
N VAL A 549 50.47 -36.32 -12.66
CA VAL A 549 51.53 -35.27 -12.67
C VAL A 549 51.38 -34.12 -13.69
N ILE A 550 51.26 -32.83 -13.31
CA ILE A 550 52.10 -31.96 -12.45
C ILE A 550 51.21 -31.10 -11.55
#